data_AF-A0A1Y5HHQ8-F1
#
_entry.id   AF-A0A1Y5HHQ8-F1
#
_cell.length_a   1.000
_cell.length_b   1.000
_cell.length_c   1.000
_cell.angle_alpha   90.00
_cell.angle_beta   90.00
_cell.angle_gamma   90.00
#
_symmetry.space_group_name_H-M   'P 1'
#
loop_
_entity.id
_entity.type
_entity.pdbx_description
1 polymer ?
#
loop_
_entity_poly.entity_id
_entity_poly.type
_entity_poly.pdbx_seq_one_letter_code
_entity_poly.pdbx_strand_id
1 'polypeptide(L)'
;MIKQAKLLMIAAIAVSVVGCAGTRVSRVDSNEEIALSDRWNAKDSQLVAEEMITDMLSFPWARDFEMKNDARPTIIIQRISNKSHEHIAIDTFVNDIKRSVIRSGRADFVAGGEERQSIRDER
;
A
#
# COMPACT_ATOMS: atom_id res chain seq x y z
N MET A 1 16.19 -55.33 31.97
CA MET A 1 16.10 -54.92 30.55
C MET A 1 14.69 -54.49 30.15
N ILE A 2 13.63 -55.27 30.43
CA ILE A 2 12.23 -54.94 30.06
C ILE A 2 11.73 -53.60 30.62
N LYS A 3 12.12 -53.21 31.85
CA LYS A 3 11.76 -51.91 32.44
C LYS A 3 12.37 -50.71 31.71
N GLN A 4 13.60 -50.84 31.21
CA GLN A 4 14.31 -49.80 30.45
C GLN A 4 13.71 -49.65 29.04
N ALA A 5 13.33 -50.76 28.40
CA ALA A 5 12.64 -50.76 27.12
C ALA A 5 11.25 -50.10 27.21
N LYS A 6 10.50 -50.33 28.29
CA LYS A 6 9.23 -49.64 28.55
C LYS A 6 9.41 -48.13 28.74
N LEU A 7 10.45 -47.71 29.45
CA LEU A 7 10.76 -46.30 29.68
C LEU A 7 11.11 -45.57 28.35
N LEU A 8 11.92 -46.22 27.50
CA LEU A 8 12.26 -45.71 26.16
C LEU A 8 11.05 -45.62 25.23
N MET A 9 10.13 -46.59 25.31
CA MET A 9 8.90 -46.58 24.50
C MET A 9 7.95 -45.45 24.91
N ILE A 10 7.81 -45.21 26.22
CA ILE A 10 6.99 -44.10 26.76
C ILE A 10 7.62 -42.75 26.35
N ALA A 11 8.95 -42.63 26.41
CA ALA A 11 9.64 -41.42 25.96
C ALA A 11 9.47 -41.16 24.46
N ALA A 12 9.53 -42.20 23.61
CA ALA A 12 9.32 -42.07 22.17
C ALA A 12 7.89 -41.62 21.83
N ILE A 13 6.88 -42.13 22.54
CA ILE A 13 5.49 -41.71 22.38
C ILE A 13 5.32 -40.25 22.82
N ALA A 14 5.94 -39.85 23.94
CA ALA A 14 5.87 -38.47 24.43
C ALA A 14 6.46 -37.45 23.43
N VAL A 15 7.59 -37.78 22.79
CA VAL A 15 8.21 -36.91 21.77
C VAL A 15 7.35 -36.82 20.51
N SER A 16 6.65 -37.91 20.14
CA SER A 16 5.79 -37.92 18.95
C SER A 16 4.56 -37.00 19.05
N VAL A 17 4.06 -36.72 20.25
CA VAL A 17 2.89 -35.85 20.47
C VAL A 17 3.25 -34.36 20.33
N VAL A 18 4.49 -33.96 20.61
CA VAL A 18 4.94 -32.57 20.51
C VAL A 18 5.15 -32.15 19.04
N GLY A 19 5.44 -33.09 18.14
CA GLY A 19 5.65 -32.82 16.71
C GLY A 19 4.39 -32.48 15.91
N CYS A 20 3.19 -32.72 16.45
CA CYS A 20 1.91 -32.46 15.77
C CYS A 20 1.32 -31.06 16.03
N ALA A 21 2.05 -30.15 16.69
CA ALA A 21 1.68 -28.75 16.80
C ALA A 21 1.93 -28.03 15.46
N GLY A 22 1.13 -28.34 14.45
CA GLY A 22 1.18 -27.74 13.13
C GLY A 22 0.87 -26.24 13.16
N THR A 23 1.37 -25.52 12.16
CA THR A 23 1.14 -24.08 11.96
C THR A 23 -0.34 -23.74 12.01
N ARG A 24 -0.76 -23.01 13.04
CA ARG A 24 -2.15 -22.59 13.23
C ARG A 24 -2.48 -21.43 12.29
N VAL A 25 -3.05 -21.73 11.14
CA VAL A 25 -3.58 -20.73 10.21
C VAL A 25 -4.97 -20.30 10.69
N SER A 26 -5.08 -19.09 11.21
CA SER A 26 -6.37 -18.48 11.52
C SER A 26 -6.88 -17.74 10.28
N ARG A 27 -8.14 -17.98 9.90
CA ARG A 27 -8.81 -17.12 8.91
C ARG A 27 -9.22 -15.85 9.62
N VAL A 28 -8.84 -14.74 9.01
CA VAL A 28 -9.10 -13.39 9.52
C VAL A 28 -10.11 -12.76 8.58
N ASP A 29 -10.94 -11.85 9.10
CA ASP A 29 -11.96 -11.18 8.29
C ASP A 29 -11.30 -10.45 7.12
N SER A 30 -11.92 -10.48 5.93
CA SER A 30 -11.39 -9.81 4.74
C SER A 30 -11.23 -8.30 4.88
N ASN A 31 -11.92 -7.69 5.85
CA ASN A 31 -11.80 -6.27 6.15
C ASN A 31 -10.75 -5.95 7.21
N GLU A 32 -10.17 -6.96 7.86
CA GLU A 32 -9.14 -6.75 8.87
C GLU A 32 -7.77 -6.68 8.17
N GLU A 33 -7.18 -5.50 8.23
CA GLU A 33 -5.88 -5.28 7.64
C GLU A 33 -4.78 -5.74 8.59
N ILE A 34 -4.14 -6.84 8.23
CA ILE A 34 -3.01 -7.37 8.98
C ILE A 34 -1.74 -6.75 8.41
N ALA A 35 -1.15 -5.82 9.15
CA ALA A 35 0.20 -5.35 8.85
C ALA A 35 1.18 -6.52 9.07
N LEU A 36 1.52 -7.24 8.00
CA LEU A 36 2.46 -8.36 8.03
C LEU A 36 3.91 -7.90 8.27
N SER A 37 4.18 -6.60 8.13
CA SER A 37 5.48 -5.96 8.36
C SER A 37 5.34 -4.47 8.70
N ASP A 38 6.42 -3.89 9.20
CA ASP A 38 6.63 -2.44 9.39
C ASP A 38 7.07 -1.70 8.11
N ARG A 39 7.19 -2.43 6.99
CA ARG A 39 7.58 -1.91 5.69
C ARG A 39 6.41 -1.26 4.95
N TRP A 40 6.74 -0.29 4.11
CA TRP A 40 5.81 0.36 3.20
C TRP A 40 5.05 -0.67 2.35
N ASN A 41 3.72 -0.54 2.33
CA ASN A 41 2.85 -1.43 1.58
C ASN A 41 1.78 -0.67 0.77
N ALA A 42 0.87 -1.42 0.14
CA ALA A 42 -0.18 -0.86 -0.70
C ALA A 42 -1.20 -0.01 0.07
N LYS A 43 -1.45 -0.32 1.34
CA LYS A 43 -2.34 0.50 2.16
C LYS A 43 -1.70 1.82 2.53
N ASP A 44 -0.45 1.80 2.97
CA ASP A 44 0.26 3.03 3.32
C ASP A 44 0.24 3.99 2.14
N SER A 45 0.52 3.46 0.94
CA SER A 45 0.38 4.18 -0.33
C SER A 45 -1.01 4.79 -0.53
N GLN A 46 -2.06 3.99 -0.36
CA GLN A 46 -3.44 4.47 -0.49
C GLN A 46 -3.77 5.58 0.52
N LEU A 47 -3.47 5.36 1.80
CA LEU A 47 -3.80 6.29 2.88
C LEU A 47 -3.06 7.61 2.73
N VAL A 48 -1.76 7.54 2.43
CA VAL A 48 -0.94 8.74 2.20
C VAL A 48 -1.45 9.51 0.98
N ALA A 49 -1.79 8.84 -0.11
CA ALA A 49 -2.34 9.50 -1.29
C ALA A 49 -3.70 10.16 -1.03
N GLU A 50 -4.59 9.51 -0.28
CA GLU A 50 -5.91 10.05 0.10
C GLU A 50 -5.78 11.30 0.99
N GLU A 51 -4.95 11.23 2.01
CA GLU A 51 -4.71 12.35 2.92
C GLU A 51 -4.07 13.53 2.20
N MET A 52 -2.99 13.29 1.44
CA MET A 52 -2.28 14.34 0.70
C MET A 52 -3.17 15.09 -0.29
N ILE A 53 -4.01 14.37 -1.04
CA ILE A 53 -4.88 15.01 -2.04
C ILE A 53 -6.04 15.75 -1.37
N THR A 54 -6.62 15.18 -0.31
CA THR A 54 -7.69 15.84 0.46
C THR A 54 -7.18 17.13 1.08
N ASP A 55 -6.01 17.10 1.72
CA ASP A 55 -5.37 18.27 2.30
C ASP A 55 -5.04 19.31 1.22
N MET A 56 -4.38 18.91 0.13
CA MET A 56 -4.03 19.81 -0.99
C MET A 56 -5.24 20.55 -1.56
N LEU A 57 -6.39 19.87 -1.70
CA LEU A 57 -7.62 20.47 -2.23
C LEU A 57 -8.40 21.27 -1.16
N SER A 58 -8.04 21.17 0.12
CA SER A 58 -8.65 21.96 1.20
C SER A 58 -8.22 23.43 1.16
N PHE A 59 -7.04 23.72 0.59
CA PHE A 59 -6.50 25.07 0.52
C PHE A 59 -7.33 26.00 -0.40
N PRO A 60 -7.31 27.32 -0.16
CA PRO A 60 -8.14 28.28 -0.89
C PRO A 60 -7.98 28.27 -2.41
N TRP A 61 -6.80 27.90 -2.93
CA TRP A 61 -6.51 27.93 -4.37
C TRP A 61 -7.52 27.12 -5.19
N ALA A 62 -7.99 25.97 -4.66
CA ALA A 62 -8.91 25.09 -5.39
C ALA A 62 -10.28 25.75 -5.51
N ARG A 63 -10.80 26.27 -4.38
CA ARG A 63 -12.06 27.02 -4.34
C ARG A 63 -11.98 28.29 -5.19
N ASP A 64 -10.88 29.04 -5.07
CA ASP A 64 -10.70 30.30 -5.79
C ASP A 64 -10.58 30.06 -7.31
N PHE A 65 -10.03 28.91 -7.74
CA PHE A 65 -10.03 28.50 -9.13
C PHE A 65 -11.44 28.18 -9.61
N GLU A 66 -12.19 27.36 -8.86
CA GLU A 66 -13.59 27.00 -9.19
C GLU A 66 -14.46 28.26 -9.32
N MET A 67 -14.35 29.19 -8.37
CA MET A 67 -15.11 30.46 -8.38
C MET A 67 -14.77 31.36 -9.58
N LYS A 68 -13.54 31.31 -10.10
CA LYS A 68 -13.09 32.17 -11.20
C LYS A 68 -13.37 31.58 -12.58
N ASN A 69 -13.38 30.24 -12.69
CA ASN A 69 -13.43 29.54 -13.98
C ASN A 69 -14.72 28.74 -14.19
N ASP A 70 -15.61 28.67 -13.19
CA ASP A 70 -16.82 27.84 -13.21
C ASP A 70 -16.53 26.37 -13.59
N ALA A 71 -15.35 25.89 -13.20
CA ALA A 71 -14.83 24.59 -13.56
C ALA A 71 -13.86 24.07 -12.50
N ARG A 72 -13.80 22.75 -12.35
CA ARG A 72 -12.83 22.09 -11.46
C ARG A 72 -11.41 22.26 -11.99
N PRO A 73 -10.41 22.44 -11.11
CA PRO A 73 -9.01 22.50 -11.52
C PRO A 73 -8.57 21.20 -12.20
N THR A 74 -7.80 21.33 -13.27
CA THR A 74 -7.10 20.21 -13.90
C THR A 74 -5.63 20.24 -13.48
N ILE A 75 -5.17 19.17 -12.82
CA ILE A 75 -3.84 19.08 -12.22
C ILE A 75 -2.94 18.16 -13.05
N ILE A 76 -1.65 18.48 -13.14
CA ILE A 76 -0.65 17.62 -13.78
C ILE A 76 0.12 16.90 -12.68
N ILE A 77 0.07 15.57 -12.68
CA ILE A 77 0.89 14.74 -11.80
C ILE A 77 2.26 14.60 -12.46
N GLN A 78 3.28 15.17 -11.85
CA GLN A 78 4.66 15.05 -12.32
C GLN A 78 5.31 13.76 -11.81
N ARG A 79 6.50 13.45 -12.33
CA ARG A 79 7.31 12.31 -11.88
C ARG A 79 7.56 12.42 -10.38
N ILE A 80 7.31 11.32 -9.67
CA ILE A 80 7.62 11.17 -8.25
C ILE A 80 8.91 10.37 -8.13
N SER A 81 9.87 10.87 -7.34
CA SER A 81 11.13 10.19 -7.07
C SER A 81 11.15 9.66 -5.65
N ASN A 82 11.46 8.37 -5.46
CA ASN A 82 11.75 7.84 -4.14
C ASN A 82 13.15 8.30 -3.69
N LYS A 83 13.22 8.99 -2.55
CA LYS A 83 14.47 9.46 -1.92
C LYS A 83 14.83 8.70 -0.64
N SER A 84 14.06 7.67 -0.28
CA SER A 84 14.31 6.86 0.90
C SER A 84 15.26 5.70 0.60
N HIS A 85 15.72 5.03 1.65
CA HIS A 85 16.45 3.76 1.54
C HIS A 85 15.51 2.55 1.41
N GLU A 86 14.22 2.76 1.53
CA GLU A 86 13.20 1.73 1.40
C GLU A 86 12.74 1.61 -0.05
N HIS A 87 12.46 0.38 -0.49
CA HIS A 87 11.89 0.16 -1.80
C HIS A 87 10.38 0.49 -1.80
N ILE A 88 10.03 1.67 -2.29
CA ILE A 88 8.65 2.12 -2.48
C ILE A 88 8.23 1.84 -3.93
N ALA A 89 7.08 1.19 -4.11
CA ALA A 89 6.46 0.99 -5.42
C ALA A 89 5.86 2.32 -5.93
N ILE A 90 6.68 3.14 -6.58
CA ILE A 90 6.30 4.48 -7.06
C ILE A 90 5.09 4.41 -8.00
N ASP A 91 5.04 3.43 -8.91
CA ASP A 91 3.92 3.28 -9.85
C ASP A 91 2.58 3.07 -9.13
N THR A 92 2.58 2.28 -8.05
CA THR A 92 1.42 2.09 -7.19
C THR A 92 1.01 3.42 -6.55
N PHE A 93 1.97 4.15 -5.99
CA PHE A 93 1.70 5.44 -5.36
C PHE A 93 1.16 6.49 -6.33
N VAL A 94 1.70 6.56 -7.54
CA VAL A 94 1.19 7.44 -8.61
C VAL A 94 -0.25 7.06 -8.98
N ASN A 95 -0.57 5.77 -9.05
CA ASN A 95 -1.93 5.31 -9.33
C ASN A 95 -2.90 5.58 -8.18
N ASP A 96 -2.45 5.49 -6.93
CA ASP A 96 -3.24 5.85 -5.76
C ASP A 96 -3.51 7.36 -5.71
N ILE A 97 -2.55 8.21 -6.07
CA ILE A 97 -2.76 9.65 -6.23
C ILE A 97 -3.82 9.94 -7.30
N LYS A 98 -3.71 9.32 -8.49
CA LYS A 98 -4.71 9.46 -9.57
C LYS A 98 -6.11 9.06 -9.07
N ARG A 99 -6.19 7.95 -8.33
CA ARG A 99 -7.44 7.46 -7.75
C ARG A 99 -8.00 8.44 -6.72
N SER A 100 -7.18 8.97 -5.83
CA SER A 100 -7.60 9.95 -4.81
C SER A 100 -8.09 11.25 -5.44
N VAL A 101 -7.45 11.74 -6.51
CA VAL A 101 -7.93 12.89 -7.27
C VAL A 101 -9.34 12.63 -7.81
N ILE A 102 -9.56 11.50 -8.50
CA ILE A 102 -10.88 11.13 -9.02
C ILE A 102 -11.91 11.01 -7.90
N ARG A 103 -11.54 10.34 -6.80
CA ARG A 103 -12.43 10.10 -5.66
C ARG A 103 -12.83 11.38 -4.94
N SER A 104 -11.95 12.38 -4.91
CA SER A 104 -12.25 13.69 -4.33
C SER A 104 -13.42 14.38 -5.03
N GLY A 105 -13.63 14.11 -6.33
CA GLY A 105 -14.65 14.78 -7.15
C GLY A 105 -14.42 16.28 -7.38
N ARG A 106 -13.33 16.85 -6.84
CA ARG A 106 -13.03 18.29 -6.81
C ARG A 106 -11.93 18.72 -7.76
N ALA A 107 -11.23 17.77 -8.38
CA ALA A 107 -10.21 18.06 -9.37
C ALA A 107 -10.16 16.94 -10.41
N ASP A 108 -9.74 17.31 -11.61
CA ASP A 108 -9.41 16.38 -12.69
C ASP A 108 -7.88 16.35 -12.85
N PHE A 109 -7.34 15.34 -13.54
CA PHE A 109 -5.91 15.30 -13.87
C PHE A 109 -5.66 15.01 -15.34
N VAL A 110 -4.56 15.52 -15.87
CA VAL A 110 -4.12 15.16 -17.22
C VAL A 110 -3.41 13.82 -17.16
N ALA A 111 -4.05 12.79 -17.72
CA ALA A 111 -3.36 11.54 -18.06
C ALA A 111 -2.42 11.82 -19.25
N GLY A 112 -1.12 12.01 -19.01
CA GLY A 112 -0.14 12.04 -20.11
C GLY A 112 1.02 13.02 -19.99
N GLY A 113 1.70 13.04 -18.84
CA GLY A 113 3.02 13.68 -18.70
C GLY A 113 4.16 12.67 -18.83
N GLU A 114 4.10 11.55 -18.11
CA GLU A 114 5.20 10.58 -18.07
C GLU A 114 5.37 9.81 -19.39
N GLU A 115 4.30 9.62 -20.16
CA GLU A 115 4.35 9.03 -21.52
C GLU A 115 4.93 9.99 -22.58
N ARG A 116 4.90 11.31 -22.34
CA ARG A 116 5.42 12.32 -23.29
C ARG A 116 6.83 12.82 -22.96
N GLN A 117 7.25 12.76 -21.68
CA GLN A 117 8.59 13.21 -21.28
C GLN A 117 9.68 12.14 -21.50
N SER A 118 9.39 10.84 -21.33
CA SER A 118 10.40 9.78 -21.53
C SER A 118 10.89 9.68 -22.97
N ILE A 119 10.04 10.03 -23.95
CA ILE A 119 10.42 10.13 -25.38
C ILE A 119 11.44 11.27 -25.62
N ARG A 120 11.56 12.23 -24.69
CA ARG A 120 12.45 13.38 -24.83
C ARG A 120 13.87 13.17 -24.31
N ASP A 121 14.11 12.09 -23.56
CA ASP A 121 15.44 11.74 -23.04
C ASP A 121 16.24 10.86 -24.04
N GLU A 122 15.65 10.52 -25.20
CA GLU A 122 16.24 9.65 -26.23
C GLU A 122 16.68 10.41 -27.51
N ARG A 123 16.70 11.76 -27.48
CA ARG A 123 17.09 12.60 -28.61
C ARG A 123 18.14 13.64 -28.21
#